data_AF-A0A950WQ47-F1
#
_entry.id   AF-A0A950WQ47-F1
#
_cell.length_a   1.000
_cell.length_b   1.000
_cell.length_c   1.000
_cell.angle_alpha   90.00
_cell.angle_beta   90.00
_cell.angle_gamma   90.00
#
_symmetry.space_group_name_H-M   'P 1'
#
loop_
_entity.id
_entity.type
_entity.pdbx_description
1 polymer ?
#
loop_
_entity_poly.entity_id
_entity_poly.type
_entity_poly.pdbx_seq_one_letter_code
_entity_poly.pdbx_strand_id
1 'polypeptide(L)'
;MSDLYEEDILAWSEQQVELLRRRAANALDWDNLAEEIEDVGRSELRAVESHLIQAFLHDLEAETWPQSRDVPHWRAEARGHRDDARAGLTPAMRQRVDIHALYRRALRRMPETIDGQPPLPASETCPVTLDELLAEADRSGTGA
;
A
#
# COMPACT_ATOMS: atom_id res chain seq x y z
N MET A 1 11.82 -22.91 17.00
CA MET A 1 10.61 -22.12 17.29
C MET A 1 10.31 -22.27 18.76
N SER A 2 10.30 -21.15 19.49
CA SER A 2 9.97 -21.11 20.93
C SER A 2 8.46 -21.18 21.13
N ASP A 3 7.97 -22.03 22.03
CA ASP A 3 6.53 -22.17 22.33
C ASP A 3 5.88 -20.81 22.69
N LEU A 4 6.62 -19.91 23.35
CA LEU A 4 6.14 -18.58 23.72
C LEU A 4 5.92 -17.66 22.50
N TYR A 5 6.67 -17.85 21.40
CA TYR A 5 6.48 -17.08 20.17
C TYR A 5 5.10 -17.35 19.55
N GLU A 6 4.72 -18.62 19.49
CA GLU A 6 3.44 -19.06 18.89
C GLU A 6 2.24 -18.77 19.80
N GLU A 7 2.43 -18.88 21.12
CA GLU A 7 1.35 -18.74 22.11
C GLU A 7 1.11 -17.29 22.57
N ASP A 8 2.17 -16.49 22.72
CA ASP A 8 2.09 -15.10 23.20
C ASP A 8 3.22 -14.25 22.61
N ILE A 9 3.03 -13.85 21.35
CA ILE A 9 3.97 -13.02 20.59
C ILE A 9 4.35 -11.72 21.32
N LEU A 10 3.43 -11.14 22.09
CA LEU A 10 3.69 -9.91 22.83
C LEU A 10 4.69 -10.17 23.95
N ALA A 11 4.41 -11.16 24.82
CA ALA A 11 5.32 -11.53 25.90
C ALA A 11 6.68 -12.01 25.38
N TRP A 12 6.69 -12.79 24.29
CA TRP A 12 7.93 -13.18 23.62
C TRP A 12 8.73 -11.96 23.16
N SER A 13 8.10 -10.99 22.49
CA SER A 13 8.79 -9.81 21.96
C SER A 13 9.39 -8.94 23.07
N GLU A 14 8.67 -8.74 24.17
CA GLU A 14 9.16 -8.01 25.35
C GLU A 14 10.37 -8.72 25.98
N GLN A 15 10.32 -10.06 26.08
CA GLN A 15 11.44 -10.86 26.57
C GLN A 15 12.67 -10.73 25.68
N GLN A 16 12.51 -10.79 24.35
CA GLN A 16 13.64 -10.64 23.41
C GLN A 16 14.23 -9.22 23.49
N VAL A 17 13.41 -8.18 23.61
CA VAL A 17 13.86 -6.79 23.80
C VAL A 17 14.69 -6.65 25.07
N GLU A 18 14.26 -7.26 26.18
CA GLU A 18 15.04 -7.25 27.41
C GLU A 18 16.39 -7.97 27.21
N LEU A 19 16.40 -9.16 26.61
CA LEU A 19 17.63 -9.89 26.27
C LEU A 19 18.61 -9.06 25.42
N LEU A 20 18.11 -8.33 24.42
CA LEU A 20 18.90 -7.41 23.60
C LEU A 20 19.52 -6.29 24.43
N ARG A 21 18.74 -5.66 25.32
CA ARG A 21 19.20 -4.54 26.18
C ARG A 21 20.35 -4.94 27.12
N ARG A 22 20.27 -6.14 27.72
CA ARG A 22 21.35 -6.72 28.56
C ARG A 22 22.47 -7.38 27.74
N ARG A 23 22.41 -7.34 26.41
CA ARG A 23 23.39 -7.97 25.49
C ARG A 23 23.57 -9.47 25.74
N ALA A 24 22.50 -10.15 26.14
CA ALA A 24 22.50 -11.58 26.46
C ALA A 24 22.34 -12.44 25.20
N ALA A 25 23.29 -12.33 24.26
CA ALA A 25 23.21 -12.91 22.92
C ALA A 25 22.97 -14.43 22.87
N ASN A 26 23.45 -15.16 23.88
CA ASN A 26 23.31 -16.62 23.95
C ASN A 26 21.88 -17.10 24.25
N ALA A 27 20.99 -16.19 24.66
CA ALA A 27 19.61 -16.50 25.04
C ALA A 27 18.58 -15.92 24.06
N LEU A 28 19.03 -15.26 22.99
CA LEU A 28 18.16 -14.75 21.94
C LEU A 28 17.62 -15.88 21.06
N ASP A 29 16.34 -15.75 20.71
CA ASP A 29 15.66 -16.61 19.75
C ASP A 29 15.95 -16.11 18.32
N TRP A 30 17.14 -16.45 17.80
CA TRP A 30 17.68 -15.87 16.57
C TRP A 30 16.83 -16.11 15.33
N ASP A 31 16.21 -17.29 15.21
CA ASP A 31 15.41 -17.65 14.03
C ASP A 31 14.14 -16.79 13.97
N ASN A 32 13.38 -16.76 15.06
CA ASN A 32 12.16 -15.96 15.16
C ASN A 32 12.46 -14.45 15.13
N LEU A 33 13.57 -13.98 15.70
CA LEU A 33 13.99 -12.58 15.59
C LEU A 33 14.32 -12.17 14.15
N ALA A 34 14.98 -13.04 13.39
CA ALA A 34 15.26 -12.76 11.98
C ALA A 34 13.96 -12.64 11.19
N GLU A 35 13.00 -13.53 11.43
CA GLU A 35 11.68 -13.48 10.80
C GLU A 35 10.95 -12.17 11.10
N GLU A 36 10.86 -11.75 12.37
CA GLU A 36 10.20 -10.50 12.75
C GLU A 36 10.87 -9.26 12.15
N ILE A 37 12.21 -9.24 12.09
CA ILE A 37 12.95 -8.13 11.46
C ILE A 37 12.68 -8.08 9.96
N GLU A 38 12.62 -9.22 9.28
CA GLU A 38 12.24 -9.26 7.88
C GLU A 38 10.79 -8.82 7.68
N ASP A 39 9.88 -9.23 8.57
CA ASP A 39 8.47 -8.89 8.48
C ASP A 39 8.21 -7.41 8.70
N VAL A 40 8.95 -6.72 9.56
CA VAL A 40 8.86 -5.25 9.70
C VAL A 40 9.07 -4.56 8.34
N GLY A 41 10.11 -4.95 7.59
CA GLY A 41 10.35 -4.37 6.27
C GLY A 41 9.26 -4.72 5.26
N ARG A 42 8.75 -5.95 5.31
CA ARG A 42 7.69 -6.42 4.41
C ARG A 42 6.34 -5.76 4.71
N SER A 43 5.98 -5.55 5.97
CA SER A 43 4.72 -4.92 6.36
C SER A 43 4.65 -3.48 5.89
N GLU A 44 5.73 -2.72 6.06
CA GLU A 44 5.80 -1.32 5.61
C GLU A 44 5.68 -1.23 4.08
N LEU A 45 6.36 -2.12 3.34
CA LEU A 45 6.21 -2.19 1.88
C LEU A 45 4.77 -2.53 1.48
N ARG A 46 4.15 -3.53 2.12
CA ARG A 46 2.75 -3.91 1.85
C ARG A 46 1.78 -2.76 2.14
N ALA A 47 2.04 -1.95 3.16
CA ALA A 47 1.24 -0.77 3.48
C ALA A 47 1.28 0.27 2.34
N VAL A 48 2.49 0.61 1.86
CA VAL A 48 2.67 1.49 0.70
C VAL A 48 1.98 0.92 -0.55
N GLU A 49 2.18 -0.36 -0.85
CA GLU A 49 1.52 -1.02 -1.98
C GLU A 49 -0.01 -0.99 -1.86
N SER A 50 -0.55 -1.15 -0.65
CA SER A 50 -1.99 -1.09 -0.40
C SER A 50 -2.54 0.30 -0.74
N HIS A 51 -1.88 1.37 -0.30
CA HIS A 51 -2.26 2.73 -0.65
C HIS A 51 -2.21 2.97 -2.16
N LEU A 52 -1.17 2.51 -2.85
CA LEU A 52 -1.07 2.63 -4.32
C LEU A 52 -2.21 1.88 -5.02
N ILE A 53 -2.59 0.69 -4.55
CA ILE A 53 -3.73 -0.06 -5.10
C ILE A 53 -5.04 0.69 -4.89
N GLN A 54 -5.26 1.28 -3.71
CA GLN A 54 -6.48 2.05 -3.44
C GLN A 54 -6.54 3.36 -4.25
N ALA A 55 -5.41 4.04 -4.43
CA ALA A 55 -5.32 5.19 -5.32
C ALA A 55 -5.76 4.81 -6.74
N PHE A 56 -5.18 3.74 -7.31
CA PHE A 56 -5.59 3.25 -8.63
C PHE A 56 -7.06 2.85 -8.70
N LEU A 57 -7.58 2.16 -7.67
CA LEU A 57 -8.98 1.73 -7.65
C LEU A 57 -9.92 2.93 -7.77
N HIS A 58 -9.69 3.98 -6.98
CA HIS A 58 -10.53 5.17 -7.02
C HIS A 58 -10.35 6.01 -8.29
N ASP A 59 -9.14 6.04 -8.88
CA ASP A 59 -8.94 6.66 -10.19
C ASP A 59 -9.74 5.92 -11.28
N LEU A 60 -9.66 4.58 -11.27
CA LEU A 60 -10.39 3.73 -12.19
C LEU A 60 -11.91 3.90 -12.02
N GLU A 61 -12.40 3.97 -10.78
CA GLU A 61 -13.81 4.26 -10.51
C GLU A 61 -14.22 5.63 -11.08
N ALA A 62 -13.41 6.66 -10.86
CA ALA A 62 -13.67 7.99 -11.38
C ALA A 62 -13.61 8.08 -12.92
N GLU A 63 -12.72 7.32 -13.56
CA GLU A 63 -12.56 7.27 -15.01
C GLU A 63 -13.69 6.49 -15.69
N THR A 64 -14.10 5.37 -15.08
CA THR A 64 -15.04 4.43 -15.69
C THR A 64 -16.50 4.68 -15.34
N TRP A 65 -16.80 5.44 -14.29
CA TRP A 65 -18.14 5.99 -14.01
C TRP A 65 -18.12 7.51 -13.90
N PRO A 66 -17.81 8.24 -14.99
CA PRO A 66 -17.61 9.69 -14.94
C PRO A 66 -18.87 10.49 -14.60
N GLN A 67 -20.05 9.87 -14.66
CA GLN A 67 -21.35 10.47 -14.32
C GLN A 67 -21.80 10.14 -12.88
N SER A 68 -21.04 9.33 -12.13
CA SER A 68 -21.36 9.05 -10.73
C SER A 68 -21.22 10.31 -9.88
N ARG A 69 -22.14 10.48 -8.93
CA ARG A 69 -22.06 11.56 -7.92
C ARG A 69 -20.84 11.40 -7.00
N ASP A 70 -20.26 10.21 -6.93
CA ASP A 70 -19.17 9.86 -6.02
C ASP A 70 -17.79 10.20 -6.61
N VAL A 71 -17.70 10.57 -7.90
CA VAL A 71 -16.45 10.94 -8.57
C VAL A 71 -15.60 11.97 -7.79
N PRO A 72 -16.17 13.06 -7.23
CA PRO A 72 -15.39 14.01 -6.43
C PRO A 72 -14.78 13.36 -5.17
N HIS A 73 -15.50 12.43 -4.54
CA HIS A 73 -15.04 11.71 -3.36
C HIS A 73 -13.94 10.71 -3.72
N TRP A 74 -14.12 9.87 -4.74
CA TRP A 74 -13.08 8.94 -5.19
C TRP A 74 -11.79 9.67 -5.56
N ARG A 75 -11.89 10.78 -6.29
CA ARG A 75 -10.70 11.60 -6.59
C ARG A 75 -10.02 12.16 -5.32
N ALA A 76 -10.78 12.43 -4.26
CA ALA A 76 -10.22 12.88 -2.99
C ALA A 76 -9.51 11.73 -2.25
N GLU A 77 -10.14 10.56 -2.15
CA GLU A 77 -9.53 9.35 -1.57
C GLU A 77 -8.28 8.94 -2.34
N ALA A 78 -8.32 8.99 -3.68
CA ALA A 78 -7.18 8.67 -4.52
C ALA A 78 -6.00 9.63 -4.29
N ARG A 79 -6.24 10.89 -3.97
CA ARG A 79 -5.19 11.84 -3.56
C ARG A 79 -4.66 11.52 -2.17
N GLY A 80 -5.54 11.29 -1.20
CA GLY A 80 -5.13 10.92 0.16
C GLY A 80 -4.24 9.69 0.18
N HIS A 81 -4.60 8.64 -0.56
CA HIS A 81 -3.79 7.45 -0.67
C HIS A 81 -2.44 7.67 -1.39
N ARG A 82 -2.37 8.57 -2.37
CA ARG A 82 -1.07 8.97 -2.96
C ARG A 82 -0.21 9.69 -1.94
N ASP A 83 -0.79 10.58 -1.13
CA ASP A 83 -0.07 11.31 -0.09
C ASP A 83 0.47 10.35 0.98
N ASP A 84 -0.35 9.40 1.45
CA ASP A 84 0.06 8.36 2.41
C ASP A 84 1.15 7.44 1.82
N ALA A 85 0.97 7.00 0.57
CA ALA A 85 1.98 6.20 -0.13
C ALA A 85 3.29 6.98 -0.26
N ARG A 86 3.24 8.27 -0.62
CA ARG A 86 4.43 9.12 -0.73
C ARG A 86 5.13 9.30 0.61
N ALA A 87 4.37 9.47 1.70
CA ALA A 87 4.91 9.63 3.03
C ALA A 87 5.65 8.37 3.52
N GLY A 88 5.13 7.18 3.21
CA GLY A 88 5.75 5.89 3.58
C GLY A 88 6.83 5.41 2.61
N LEU A 89 6.87 5.89 1.37
CA LEU A 89 7.76 5.37 0.33
C LEU A 89 9.23 5.74 0.59
N THR A 90 10.08 4.72 0.71
CA THR A 90 11.53 4.88 0.80
C THR A 90 12.24 4.49 -0.51
N PRO A 91 13.53 4.87 -0.71
CA PRO A 91 14.29 4.48 -1.91
C PRO A 91 14.37 2.95 -2.11
N ALA A 92 14.49 2.18 -1.03
CA ALA A 92 14.57 0.73 -1.09
C ALA A 92 13.22 0.07 -1.41
N MET A 93 12.11 0.68 -1.00
CA MET A 93 10.77 0.24 -1.39
C MET A 93 10.49 0.57 -2.85
N ARG A 94 10.87 1.77 -3.31
CA ARG A 94 10.69 2.21 -4.71
C ARG A 94 11.26 1.21 -5.72
N GLN A 95 12.39 0.57 -5.42
CA GLN A 95 13.00 -0.46 -6.28
C GLN A 95 12.22 -1.78 -6.32
N ARG A 96 11.35 -2.03 -5.32
CA ARG A 96 10.57 -3.26 -5.17
C ARG A 96 9.12 -3.13 -5.64
N VAL A 97 8.59 -1.91 -5.72
CA VAL A 97 7.22 -1.66 -6.19
C VAL A 97 7.12 -1.97 -7.69
N ASP A 98 6.30 -2.98 -8.02
CA ASP A 98 5.85 -3.25 -9.40
C ASP A 98 4.51 -2.54 -9.66
N ILE A 99 4.59 -1.33 -10.23
CA ILE A 99 3.41 -0.50 -10.50
C ILE A 99 2.37 -1.20 -11.40
N HIS A 100 2.83 -2.02 -12.36
CA HIS A 100 1.94 -2.73 -13.28
C HIS A 100 1.18 -3.86 -12.56
N ALA A 101 1.83 -4.57 -11.64
CA ALA A 101 1.18 -5.57 -10.81
C ALA A 101 0.13 -4.96 -9.87
N LEU A 102 0.43 -3.80 -9.27
CA LEU A 102 -0.50 -3.07 -8.41
C LEU A 102 -1.72 -2.57 -9.18
N TYR A 103 -1.53 -2.00 -10.37
CA TYR A 103 -2.63 -1.60 -11.25
C TYR A 103 -3.54 -2.78 -11.63
N ARG A 104 -2.96 -3.92 -12.05
CA ARG A 104 -3.74 -5.14 -12.34
C ARG A 104 -4.52 -5.63 -11.11
N ARG A 105 -3.99 -5.45 -9.90
CA ARG A 105 -4.69 -5.79 -8.66
C ARG A 105 -5.84 -4.84 -8.37
N ALA A 106 -5.70 -3.55 -8.69
CA ALA A 106 -6.79 -2.59 -8.61
C ALA A 106 -7.92 -2.92 -9.61
N LEU A 107 -7.60 -3.24 -10.87
CA LEU A 107 -8.59 -3.68 -11.87
C LEU A 107 -9.41 -4.89 -11.37
N ARG A 108 -8.77 -5.89 -10.76
CA ARG A 108 -9.47 -7.06 -10.18
C ARG A 108 -10.37 -6.74 -8.99
N ARG A 109 -10.21 -5.57 -8.38
CA ARG A 109 -11.03 -5.10 -7.24
C ARG A 109 -12.18 -4.19 -7.68
N MET A 110 -12.22 -3.77 -8.95
CA MET A 110 -13.31 -2.94 -9.44
C MET A 110 -14.65 -3.67 -9.29
N PRO A 111 -15.70 -2.98 -8.86
CA PRO A 111 -17.03 -3.55 -8.84
C PRO A 111 -17.53 -3.79 -10.28
N GLU A 112 -18.37 -4.80 -10.46
CA GLU A 112 -18.99 -5.07 -11.77
C GLU A 112 -19.96 -3.94 -12.18
N THR A 113 -20.61 -3.32 -11.18
CA THR A 113 -21.54 -2.20 -11.38
C THR A 113 -21.52 -1.23 -10.20
N ILE A 114 -21.76 0.05 -10.47
CA ILE A 114 -22.11 1.08 -9.47
C ILE A 114 -23.45 1.68 -9.86
N ASP A 115 -24.39 1.78 -8.92
CA ASP A 115 -25.77 2.22 -9.16
C ASP A 115 -26.46 1.48 -10.33
N GLY A 116 -26.14 0.20 -10.49
CA GLY A 116 -26.65 -0.66 -11.57
C GLY A 116 -26.09 -0.35 -12.96
N GLN A 117 -25.10 0.52 -13.08
CA GLN A 117 -24.40 0.82 -14.34
C GLN A 117 -23.05 0.09 -14.40
N PRO A 118 -22.73 -0.61 -15.50
CA PRO A 118 -21.40 -1.19 -15.71
C PRO A 118 -20.36 -0.07 -15.96
N PRO A 119 -19.06 -0.35 -15.72
CA PRO A 119 -18.00 0.60 -16.01
C PRO A 119 -17.85 0.82 -17.52
N LEU A 120 -17.40 2.02 -17.91
CA LEU A 120 -16.78 2.21 -19.22
C LEU A 120 -15.48 1.40 -19.31
N PRO A 121 -15.02 1.01 -20.52
CA PRO A 121 -13.77 0.27 -20.68
C PRO A 121 -12.57 1.05 -20.12
N ALA A 122 -11.81 0.42 -19.23
CA ALA A 122 -10.52 0.92 -18.74
C ALA A 122 -9.35 0.31 -19.54
N SER A 123 -8.18 0.93 -19.44
CA SER A 123 -6.94 0.33 -19.96
C SER A 123 -6.63 -0.98 -19.24
N GLU A 124 -6.24 -2.02 -19.99
CA GLU A 124 -5.80 -3.30 -19.40
C GLU A 124 -4.37 -3.23 -18.85
N THR A 125 -3.61 -2.21 -19.26
CA THR A 125 -2.22 -1.97 -18.84
C THR A 125 -2.10 -0.65 -18.10
N CYS A 126 -1.21 -0.62 -17.10
CA CYS A 126 -0.96 0.59 -16.30
C CYS A 126 -0.46 1.72 -17.21
N PRO A 127 -1.16 2.86 -17.28
CA PRO A 127 -0.81 3.96 -18.18
C PRO A 127 0.25 4.90 -17.62
N VAL A 128 0.61 4.75 -16.34
CA VAL A 128 1.50 5.66 -15.60
C VAL A 128 2.64 4.90 -14.92
N THR A 129 3.74 5.60 -14.74
CA THR A 129 4.84 5.21 -13.85
C THR A 129 4.49 5.52 -12.39
N LEU A 130 5.29 4.99 -11.45
CA LEU A 130 5.16 5.33 -10.03
C LEU A 130 5.33 6.84 -9.79
N ASP A 131 6.22 7.49 -10.54
CA ASP A 131 6.53 8.92 -10.38
C ASP A 131 5.38 9.80 -10.86
N GLU A 132 4.79 9.45 -12.00
CA GLU A 132 3.61 10.14 -12.51
C GLU A 132 2.40 9.93 -11.60
N LEU A 133 2.19 8.71 -11.08
CA LEU A 133 1.11 8.44 -10.14
C LEU A 133 1.26 9.29 -8.86
N LEU A 134 2.48 9.43 -8.36
CA LEU A 134 2.80 10.17 -7.14
C LEU A 134 3.06 11.65 -7.39
N ALA A 135 2.98 12.16 -8.62
CA ALA A 135 3.18 13.58 -8.88
C ALA A 135 2.03 14.40 -8.25
N GLU A 136 2.34 15.58 -7.72
CA GLU A 136 1.29 16.53 -7.35
C GLU A 136 0.62 17.05 -8.63
N ALA A 137 -0.72 17.02 -8.67
CA ALA A 137 -1.45 17.68 -9.74
C ALA A 137 -1.15 19.18 -9.65
N ASP A 138 -0.54 19.73 -10.71
CA ASP A 138 -0.23 21.15 -10.80
C ASP A 138 -1.53 21.93 -10.66
N ARG A 139 -1.69 22.68 -9.55
CA ARG A 139 -2.89 23.50 -9.27
C ARG A 139 -2.95 24.76 -10.15
N SER A 140 -2.30 24.73 -11.30
CA SER A 140 -2.04 25.86 -12.18
C SER A 140 -2.76 25.65 -13.51
N GLY A 141 -4.09 25.61 -13.51
CA GLY A 141 -4.82 25.27 -14.74
C GLY A 141 -6.34 25.40 -14.69
N THR A 142 -6.88 26.46 -14.10
CA THR A 142 -8.25 26.88 -14.43
C THR A 142 -8.30 28.41 -14.45
N GLY A 143 -7.92 28.94 -15.60
CA GLY A 143 -7.89 30.37 -15.91
C GLY A 143 -7.81 30.54 -17.41
N ALA A 144 -8.90 30.18 -18.10
CA ALA A 144 -9.21 30.58 -19.46
C ALA A 144 -10.71 30.85 -19.54
#